data_AF-A0A520HNA8-F1
#
_entry.id   AF-A0A520HNA8-F1
#
_cell.length_a   1.000
_cell.length_b   1.000
_cell.length_c   1.000
_cell.angle_alpha   90.00
_cell.angle_beta   90.00
_cell.angle_gamma   90.00
#
_symmetry.space_group_name_H-M   'P 1'
#
loop_
_entity.id
_entity.type
_entity.pdbx_description
1 polymer ?
#
loop_
_entity_poly.entity_id
_entity_poly.type
_entity_poly.pdbx_seq_one_letter_code
_entity_poly.pdbx_strand_id
1 'polypeptide(L)'
;YYFLVKKKPQNQSSLNFYFESGPPPVRALSQDLIDSFEPGDLRRLHWVGEVTDGSVSWYYPNKYKQHDFTSQSTEYSILLRMEEIVLIRAEARARISDVTGAAQDLNIIRSRAGLDNSTAVTADEMVHSILNERRWELFTEHGHRFFDLVRAGQANAVLSSKQGWDATDVLLPIPDRELNLNPNLLPQNAGY
;
A
#
# COMPACT_ATOMS: atom_id res chain seq x y z
N TYR A 1 12.27 -2.47 -1.95
CA TYR A 1 12.65 -1.22 -2.61
C TYR A 1 12.27 -1.27 -4.09
N TYR A 2 11.41 -0.34 -4.50
CA TYR A 2 10.89 -0.01 -5.84
C TYR A 2 10.40 -1.12 -6.80
N PHE A 3 9.14 -0.98 -7.20
CA PHE A 3 8.55 -1.57 -8.40
C PHE A 3 8.96 -0.72 -9.61
N LEU A 4 9.58 -1.34 -10.61
CA LEU A 4 9.44 -1.06 -12.05
C LEU A 4 10.32 -2.07 -12.80
N VAL A 5 9.75 -3.22 -13.15
CA VAL A 5 10.34 -4.13 -14.15
C VAL A 5 9.42 -4.14 -15.35
N LYS A 6 9.90 -3.61 -16.48
CA LYS A 6 9.25 -3.77 -17.79
C LYS A 6 9.28 -5.24 -18.19
N LYS A 7 8.13 -5.91 -18.19
CA LYS A 7 7.87 -7.09 -19.04
C LYS A 7 6.37 -7.19 -19.37
N LYS A 8 6.10 -7.77 -20.54
CA LYS A 8 4.81 -7.90 -21.26
C LYS A 8 3.60 -8.28 -20.37
N PRO A 9 2.36 -7.96 -20.79
CA PRO A 9 1.17 -8.13 -19.95
C PRO A 9 0.86 -9.62 -19.79
N GLN A 10 1.40 -10.20 -18.73
CA GLN A 10 0.80 -11.29 -18.02
C GLN A 10 0.60 -10.74 -16.61
N ASN A 11 -0.61 -10.85 -16.05
CA ASN A 11 -0.85 -10.42 -14.67
C ASN A 11 -0.05 -11.34 -13.74
N GLN A 12 1.17 -10.89 -13.40
CA GLN A 12 2.16 -11.59 -12.58
C GLN A 12 2.27 -10.94 -11.19
N SER A 13 1.24 -10.20 -10.77
CA SER A 13 1.30 -9.28 -9.63
C SER A 13 1.50 -9.97 -8.27
N SER A 14 1.09 -11.23 -8.11
CA SER A 14 1.22 -12.03 -6.87
C SER A 14 2.54 -12.78 -6.74
N LEU A 15 3.15 -13.17 -7.87
CA LEU A 15 4.28 -14.11 -7.93
C LEU A 15 5.58 -13.54 -7.35
N ASN A 16 5.75 -12.21 -7.34
CA ASN A 16 6.90 -11.56 -6.72
C ASN A 16 6.81 -11.42 -5.20
N PHE A 17 5.69 -11.85 -4.60
CA PHE A 17 5.41 -11.65 -3.18
C PHE A 17 5.11 -12.93 -2.41
N TYR A 18 4.80 -14.04 -3.10
CA TYR A 18 4.57 -15.35 -2.48
C TYR A 18 5.89 -16.10 -2.26
N PHE A 19 6.00 -16.79 -1.13
CA PHE A 19 7.12 -17.66 -0.78
C PHE A 19 6.65 -18.78 0.16
N GLU A 20 7.28 -19.94 0.09
CA GLU A 20 6.89 -21.16 0.84
C GLU A 20 7.83 -21.49 1.99
N SER A 21 9.01 -20.86 2.02
CA SER A 21 10.00 -21.02 3.07
C SER A 21 10.67 -19.68 3.38
N GLY A 22 11.18 -19.56 4.61
CA GLY A 22 11.97 -18.41 5.05
C GLY A 22 13.48 -18.70 5.01
N PRO A 23 14.33 -17.66 4.92
CA PRO A 23 13.96 -16.25 4.75
C PRO A 23 13.46 -15.97 3.31
N PRO A 24 12.60 -14.97 3.12
CA PRO A 24 12.00 -14.65 1.82
C PRO A 24 13.07 -14.19 0.82
N PRO A 25 13.05 -14.68 -0.43
CA PRO A 25 14.14 -14.44 -1.38
C PRO A 25 14.18 -13.02 -1.95
N VAL A 26 13.04 -12.29 -2.00
CA VAL A 26 12.96 -10.99 -2.71
C VAL A 26 12.16 -9.91 -1.97
N ARG A 27 11.00 -10.26 -1.39
CA ARG A 27 10.07 -9.32 -0.74
C ARG A 27 9.24 -10.06 0.32
N ALA A 28 8.83 -9.33 1.35
CA ALA A 28 7.82 -9.74 2.31
C ALA A 28 7.01 -8.50 2.76
N LEU A 29 5.82 -8.72 3.32
CA LEU A 29 5.08 -7.67 4.02
C LEU A 29 5.87 -7.28 5.28
N SER A 30 5.94 -5.98 5.57
CA SER A 30 6.66 -5.48 6.73
C SER A 30 5.91 -5.80 8.02
N GLN A 31 6.63 -6.10 9.10
CA GLN A 31 6.04 -6.30 10.42
C GLN A 31 5.16 -5.11 10.84
N ASP A 32 5.57 -3.87 10.55
CA ASP A 32 4.77 -2.66 10.80
C ASP A 32 3.38 -2.68 10.12
N LEU A 33 3.22 -3.32 8.96
CA LEU A 33 1.91 -3.48 8.34
C LEU A 33 1.08 -4.52 9.10
N ILE A 34 1.72 -5.63 9.47
CA ILE A 34 1.09 -6.75 10.16
C ILE A 34 0.57 -6.33 11.52
N ASP A 35 1.38 -5.58 12.27
CA ASP A 35 1.04 -5.07 13.60
C ASP A 35 0.04 -3.91 13.55
N SER A 36 -0.10 -3.26 12.38
CA SER A 36 -1.05 -2.15 12.22
C SER A 36 -2.50 -2.58 12.08
N PHE A 37 -2.79 -3.84 11.74
CA PHE A 37 -4.18 -4.29 11.58
C PHE A 37 -4.93 -4.25 12.92
N GLU A 38 -6.16 -3.76 12.90
CA GLU A 38 -7.03 -3.79 14.07
C GLU A 38 -7.34 -5.25 14.49
N PRO A 39 -7.43 -5.55 15.79
CA PRO A 39 -7.86 -6.86 16.26
C PRO A 39 -9.23 -7.23 15.66
N GLY A 40 -9.32 -8.40 15.01
CA GLY A 40 -10.54 -8.87 14.36
C GLY A 40 -10.67 -8.51 12.87
N ASP A 41 -9.74 -7.75 12.28
CA ASP A 41 -9.78 -7.45 10.85
C ASP A 41 -9.66 -8.72 10.00
N LEU A 42 -10.72 -9.05 9.25
CA LEU A 42 -10.79 -10.24 8.41
C LEU A 42 -9.77 -10.21 7.26
N ARG A 43 -9.24 -9.04 6.88
CA ARG A 43 -8.18 -8.94 5.87
C ARG A 43 -6.86 -9.48 6.39
N ARG A 44 -6.56 -9.31 7.68
CA ARG A 44 -5.37 -9.92 8.29
C ARG A 44 -5.43 -11.45 8.25
N LEU A 45 -6.62 -12.03 8.29
CA LEU A 45 -6.84 -13.48 8.17
C LEU A 45 -6.83 -13.95 6.71
N HIS A 46 -7.49 -13.23 5.80
CA HIS A 46 -7.75 -13.73 4.44
C HIS A 46 -6.77 -13.22 3.37
N TRP A 47 -6.15 -12.06 3.59
CA TRP A 47 -5.29 -11.37 2.61
C TRP A 47 -3.81 -11.40 2.99
N VAL A 48 -3.47 -11.96 4.14
CA VAL A 48 -2.09 -12.15 4.60
C VAL A 48 -1.85 -13.63 4.85
N GLY A 49 -0.80 -14.17 4.25
CA GLY A 49 -0.26 -15.48 4.57
C GLY A 49 0.99 -15.37 5.42
N GLU A 50 1.33 -16.45 6.12
CA GLU A 50 2.47 -16.55 7.02
C GLU A 50 3.28 -17.81 6.70
N VAL A 51 4.59 -17.66 6.70
CA VAL A 51 5.56 -18.77 6.72
C VAL A 51 6.41 -18.58 7.97
N THR A 52 6.64 -19.66 8.71
CA THR A 52 7.48 -19.64 9.91
C THR A 52 8.45 -20.81 9.91
N ASP A 53 9.65 -20.60 10.43
CA ASP A 53 10.61 -21.67 10.74
C ASP A 53 10.51 -22.16 12.20
N GLY A 54 9.50 -21.69 12.93
CA GLY A 54 9.30 -21.93 14.36
C GLY A 54 9.97 -20.90 15.28
N SER A 55 10.85 -20.04 14.75
CA SER A 55 11.51 -18.95 15.49
C SER A 55 11.15 -17.57 14.93
N VAL A 56 11.09 -17.44 13.61
CA VAL A 56 10.80 -16.20 12.89
C VAL A 56 9.61 -16.44 11.97
N SER A 57 8.71 -15.46 11.91
CA SER A 57 7.60 -15.45 10.97
C SER A 57 7.82 -14.40 9.89
N TRP A 58 7.49 -14.78 8.66
CA TRP A 58 7.52 -13.92 7.48
C TRP A 58 6.14 -13.91 6.82
N TYR A 59 5.74 -12.75 6.33
CA TYR A 59 4.39 -12.55 5.83
C TYR A 59 4.39 -12.23 4.34
N TYR A 60 3.43 -12.82 3.61
CA TYR A 60 3.21 -12.55 2.20
C TYR A 60 1.78 -12.09 1.96
N PRO A 61 1.53 -11.28 0.91
CA PRO A 61 0.18 -10.98 0.48
C PRO A 61 -0.49 -12.22 -0.09
N ASN A 62 -1.61 -12.58 0.51
CA ASN A 62 -2.50 -13.65 0.08
C ASN A 62 -3.81 -13.09 -0.50
N LYS A 63 -3.84 -11.81 -0.90
CA LYS A 63 -5.03 -11.18 -1.49
C LYS A 63 -5.35 -11.74 -2.88
N TYR A 64 -4.30 -12.02 -3.64
CA TYR A 64 -4.32 -12.69 -4.95
C TYR A 64 -3.91 -14.15 -4.73
N LYS A 65 -4.73 -15.10 -5.20
CA LYS A 65 -4.65 -16.54 -4.93
C LYS A 65 -3.90 -17.32 -6.00
N GLN A 66 -3.61 -16.72 -7.14
CA GLN A 66 -2.77 -17.37 -8.14
C GLN A 66 -1.31 -17.26 -7.72
N HIS A 67 -0.70 -18.37 -7.31
CA HIS A 67 0.70 -18.43 -6.86
C HIS A 67 1.66 -19.06 -7.89
N ASP A 68 1.13 -19.59 -9.00
CA ASP A 68 1.90 -20.30 -10.02
C ASP A 68 1.94 -19.59 -11.38
N PHE A 69 3.03 -19.85 -12.13
CA PHE A 69 3.13 -19.49 -13.54
C PHE A 69 2.28 -20.43 -14.39
N THR A 70 1.04 -20.01 -14.64
CA THR A 70 0.14 -20.69 -15.57
C THR A 70 0.17 -20.00 -16.94
N SER A 71 -0.11 -20.75 -18.01
CA SER A 71 -0.23 -20.20 -19.37
C SER A 71 -1.39 -19.22 -19.54
N GLN A 72 -2.37 -19.26 -18.64
CA GLN A 72 -3.52 -18.37 -18.57
C GLN A 72 -3.65 -17.83 -17.15
N SER A 73 -3.74 -16.51 -17.00
CA SER A 73 -3.99 -15.91 -15.69
C SER A 73 -5.46 -16.09 -15.31
N THR A 74 -5.71 -16.54 -14.08
CA THR A 74 -7.04 -16.67 -13.49
C THR A 74 -7.42 -15.43 -12.67
N GLU A 75 -6.54 -14.43 -12.60
CA GLU A 75 -6.74 -13.20 -11.84
C GLU A 75 -6.49 -11.94 -12.66
N TYR A 76 -7.25 -10.89 -12.36
CA TYR A 76 -7.12 -9.59 -13.00
C TYR A 76 -6.26 -8.66 -12.15
N SER A 77 -5.37 -7.90 -12.79
CA SER A 77 -4.73 -6.75 -12.15
C SER A 77 -5.79 -5.70 -11.88
N ILE A 78 -5.95 -5.33 -10.61
CA ILE A 78 -6.88 -4.29 -10.19
C ILE A 78 -6.22 -2.94 -10.39
N LEU A 79 -6.68 -2.18 -11.39
CA LEU A 79 -6.22 -0.80 -11.61
C LEU A 79 -7.02 0.23 -10.80
N LEU A 80 -8.32 -0.02 -10.63
CA LEU A 80 -9.25 0.84 -9.90
C LEU A 80 -10.41 -0.04 -9.43
N ARG A 81 -10.93 0.25 -8.23
CA ARG A 81 -12.12 -0.41 -7.71
C ARG A 81 -12.94 0.51 -6.82
N MET A 82 -14.16 0.08 -6.52
CA MET A 82 -15.16 0.89 -5.82
C MET A 82 -14.65 1.39 -4.46
N GLU A 83 -13.92 0.58 -3.71
CA GLU A 83 -13.45 0.97 -2.38
C GLU A 83 -12.41 2.09 -2.42
N GLU A 84 -11.59 2.17 -3.46
CA GLU A 84 -10.70 3.32 -3.65
C GLU A 84 -11.52 4.60 -3.84
N ILE A 85 -12.56 4.55 -4.67
CA ILE A 85 -13.46 5.70 -4.92
C ILE A 85 -14.21 6.11 -3.65
N VAL A 86 -14.70 5.14 -2.88
CA VAL A 86 -15.38 5.40 -1.60
C VAL A 86 -14.41 6.05 -0.60
N LEU A 87 -13.16 5.58 -0.51
CA LEU A 87 -12.15 6.19 0.37
C LEU A 87 -11.73 7.59 -0.08
N ILE A 88 -11.65 7.84 -1.40
CA ILE A 88 -11.40 9.19 -1.93
C ILE A 88 -12.56 10.13 -1.53
N ARG A 89 -13.81 9.68 -1.66
CA ARG A 89 -14.99 10.45 -1.26
C ARG A 89 -15.01 10.70 0.25
N ALA A 90 -14.72 9.67 1.06
CA ALA A 90 -14.61 9.79 2.51
C ALA A 90 -13.57 10.84 2.91
N GLU A 91 -12.38 10.80 2.30
CA GLU A 91 -11.30 11.73 2.59
C GLU A 91 -11.68 13.17 2.19
N ALA A 92 -12.30 13.34 1.02
CA ALA A 92 -12.78 14.63 0.56
C ALA A 92 -13.80 15.25 1.54
N ARG A 93 -14.76 14.44 2.02
CA ARG A 93 -15.75 14.85 3.03
C ARG A 93 -15.09 15.26 4.35
N ALA A 94 -14.14 14.45 4.84
CA ALA A 94 -13.41 14.77 6.06
C ALA A 94 -12.66 16.10 5.93
N ARG A 95 -12.02 16.36 4.77
CA ARG A 95 -11.28 17.61 4.50
C ARG A 95 -12.16 18.87 4.42
N ILE A 96 -13.44 18.73 4.08
CA ILE A 96 -14.43 19.83 4.14
C ILE A 96 -15.21 19.83 5.47
N SER A 97 -14.71 19.13 6.49
CA SER A 97 -15.31 19.01 7.83
C SER A 97 -16.68 18.32 7.88
N ASP A 98 -17.05 17.56 6.84
CA ASP A 98 -18.20 16.64 6.88
C ASP A 98 -17.77 15.29 7.49
N VAL A 99 -17.55 15.29 8.80
CA VAL A 99 -17.10 14.11 9.55
C VAL A 99 -18.16 13.00 9.54
N THR A 100 -19.44 13.37 9.65
CA THR A 100 -20.54 12.40 9.62
C THR A 100 -20.64 11.68 8.28
N GLY A 101 -20.59 12.41 7.16
CA GLY A 101 -20.61 11.81 5.83
C GLY A 101 -19.33 11.02 5.52
N ALA A 102 -18.18 11.45 6.04
CA ALA A 102 -16.93 10.68 5.94
C ALA A 102 -16.99 9.36 6.71
N ALA A 103 -17.52 9.38 7.95
CA ALA A 103 -17.72 8.18 8.75
C ALA A 103 -18.65 7.18 8.07
N GLN A 104 -19.75 7.64 7.46
CA GLN A 104 -20.67 6.79 6.71
C GLN A 104 -19.96 6.05 5.56
N ASP A 105 -19.12 6.76 4.80
CA ASP A 105 -18.37 6.16 3.68
C ASP A 105 -17.30 5.19 4.18
N LEU A 106 -16.53 5.58 5.19
CA LEU A 106 -15.49 4.76 5.78
C LEU A 106 -16.06 3.45 6.37
N ASN A 107 -17.20 3.54 7.06
CA ASN A 107 -17.81 2.40 7.74
C ASN A 107 -18.31 1.32 6.76
N ILE A 108 -18.62 1.66 5.50
CA ILE A 108 -18.95 0.67 4.47
C ILE A 108 -17.81 -0.35 4.32
N ILE A 109 -16.57 0.13 4.32
CA ILE A 109 -15.38 -0.71 4.11
C ILE A 109 -15.03 -1.43 5.41
N ARG A 110 -15.09 -0.72 6.55
CA ARG A 110 -14.83 -1.30 7.87
C ARG A 110 -15.77 -2.46 8.19
N SER A 111 -17.08 -2.29 7.98
CA SER A 111 -18.06 -3.35 8.21
C SER A 111 -17.81 -4.57 7.34
N ARG A 112 -17.42 -4.39 6.07
CA ARG A 112 -17.05 -5.50 5.18
C ARG A 112 -15.74 -6.19 5.64
N ALA A 113 -14.83 -5.46 6.27
CA ALA A 113 -13.62 -6.01 6.90
C ALA A 113 -13.88 -6.67 8.27
N GLY A 114 -15.13 -6.65 8.77
CA GLY A 114 -15.48 -7.19 10.09
C GLY A 114 -15.13 -6.28 11.26
N LEU A 115 -14.85 -5.00 11.00
CA LEU A 115 -14.50 -4.01 12.01
C LEU A 115 -15.69 -3.19 12.45
N ASP A 116 -15.63 -2.70 13.69
CA ASP A 116 -16.56 -1.73 14.24
C ASP A 116 -16.46 -0.38 13.50
N ASN A 117 -17.50 0.43 13.61
CA ASN A 117 -17.51 1.78 13.06
C ASN A 117 -16.37 2.64 13.60
N SER A 118 -15.86 3.56 12.78
CA SER A 118 -14.82 4.51 13.20
C SER A 118 -15.30 5.37 14.37
N THR A 119 -14.41 5.59 15.33
CA THR A 119 -14.63 6.42 16.52
C THR A 119 -14.10 7.84 16.34
N ALA A 120 -13.54 8.18 15.17
CA ALA A 120 -13.02 9.51 14.88
C ALA A 120 -14.13 10.57 14.92
N VAL A 121 -13.90 11.65 15.67
CA VAL A 121 -14.90 12.72 15.87
C VAL A 121 -14.47 14.07 15.28
N THR A 122 -13.18 14.24 14.99
CA THR A 122 -12.65 15.42 14.30
C THR A 122 -12.30 15.14 12.84
N ALA A 123 -12.17 16.19 12.04
CA ALA A 123 -11.73 16.09 10.65
C ALA A 123 -10.34 15.45 10.54
N ASP A 124 -9.39 15.83 11.40
CA ASP A 124 -8.01 15.31 11.36
C ASP A 124 -7.91 13.85 11.81
N GLU A 125 -8.65 13.45 12.84
CA GLU A 125 -8.78 12.05 13.24
C GLU A 125 -9.41 11.22 12.13
N MET A 126 -10.44 11.76 11.47
CA MET A 126 -11.13 11.07 10.38
C MET A 126 -10.21 10.88 9.17
N VAL A 127 -9.44 11.90 8.78
CA VAL A 127 -8.43 11.78 7.72
C VAL A 127 -7.39 10.72 8.07
N HIS A 128 -6.90 10.67 9.32
CA HIS A 128 -5.98 9.62 9.76
C HIS A 128 -6.61 8.22 9.69
N SER A 129 -7.85 8.08 10.17
CA SER A 129 -8.60 6.81 10.11
C SER A 129 -8.77 6.34 8.66
N ILE A 130 -9.08 7.25 7.74
CA ILE A 130 -9.20 6.95 6.30
C ILE A 130 -7.85 6.56 5.68
N LEU A 131 -6.75 7.23 6.04
CA LEU A 131 -5.42 6.87 5.53
C LEU A 131 -4.95 5.49 6.03
N ASN A 132 -5.32 5.10 7.25
CA ASN A 132 -5.09 3.76 7.77
C ASN A 132 -5.96 2.73 7.03
N GLU A 133 -7.23 3.03 6.82
CA GLU A 133 -8.12 2.16 6.05
C GLU A 133 -7.60 1.96 4.62
N ARG A 134 -7.15 3.03 3.94
CA ARG A 134 -6.50 2.95 2.62
C ARG A 134 -5.28 2.06 2.63
N ARG A 135 -4.46 2.12 3.69
CA ARG A 135 -3.29 1.26 3.85
C ARG A 135 -3.70 -0.22 3.92
N TRP A 136 -4.64 -0.60 4.78
CA TRP A 136 -5.09 -1.99 4.93
C TRP A 136 -5.86 -2.50 3.72
N GLU A 137 -6.59 -1.61 3.06
CA GLU A 137 -7.42 -1.96 1.93
C GLU A 137 -6.61 -2.17 0.66
N LEU A 138 -5.56 -1.36 0.44
CA LEU A 138 -4.85 -1.24 -0.83
C LEU A 138 -3.35 -1.64 -0.80
N PHE A 139 -2.85 -2.31 0.26
CA PHE A 139 -1.40 -2.57 0.44
C PHE A 139 -0.69 -3.35 -0.68
N THR A 140 -1.43 -4.02 -1.58
CA THR A 140 -0.89 -4.76 -2.73
C THR A 140 -1.27 -4.15 -4.08
N GLU A 141 -1.85 -2.97 -4.09
CA GLU A 141 -2.39 -2.32 -5.29
C GLU A 141 -1.54 -1.09 -5.60
N HIS A 142 -0.75 -1.15 -6.68
CA HIS A 142 -0.07 0.00 -7.31
C HIS A 142 0.75 0.95 -6.41
N GLY A 143 1.14 0.53 -5.20
CA GLY A 143 1.95 1.34 -4.30
C GLY A 143 1.23 2.53 -3.66
N HIS A 144 -0.10 2.47 -3.51
CA HIS A 144 -0.92 3.56 -2.94
C HIS A 144 -0.32 4.15 -1.66
N ARG A 145 0.21 3.32 -0.75
CA ARG A 145 0.80 3.78 0.52
C ARG A 145 1.89 4.83 0.34
N PHE A 146 2.78 4.67 -0.65
CA PHE A 146 3.86 5.65 -0.86
C PHE A 146 3.27 6.99 -1.32
N PHE A 147 2.39 6.97 -2.32
CA PHE A 147 1.76 8.18 -2.84
C PHE A 147 0.87 8.87 -1.82
N ASP A 148 0.15 8.09 -1.00
CA ASP A 148 -0.66 8.59 0.11
C ASP A 148 0.19 9.30 1.17
N LEU A 149 1.34 8.74 1.53
CA LEU A 149 2.25 9.38 2.47
C LEU A 149 2.89 10.65 1.91
N VAL A 150 3.29 10.66 0.64
CA VAL A 150 3.89 11.84 0.01
C VAL A 150 2.87 12.96 -0.08
N ARG A 151 1.66 12.70 -0.59
CA ARG A 151 0.61 13.73 -0.71
C ARG A 151 0.11 14.25 0.64
N ALA A 152 0.17 13.43 1.69
CA ALA A 152 -0.19 13.83 3.05
C ALA A 152 0.96 14.54 3.79
N GLY A 153 2.16 14.64 3.21
CA GLY A 153 3.35 15.18 3.88
C GLY A 153 3.87 14.30 5.02
N GLN A 154 3.49 13.02 5.06
CA GLN A 154 3.79 12.07 6.14
C GLN A 154 4.93 11.11 5.79
N ALA A 155 5.44 11.12 4.56
CA ALA A 155 6.47 10.19 4.09
C ALA A 155 7.71 10.17 4.98
N ASN A 156 8.31 11.32 5.28
CA ASN A 156 9.52 11.38 6.12
C ASN A 156 9.25 10.96 7.57
N ALA A 157 8.08 11.29 8.11
CA ALA A 157 7.71 10.87 9.46
C ALA A 157 7.57 9.34 9.56
N VAL A 158 6.92 8.72 8.58
CA VAL A 158 6.59 7.28 8.61
C VAL A 158 7.73 6.40 8.08
N LEU A 159 8.50 6.87 7.09
CA LEU A 159 9.51 6.06 6.41
C LEU A 159 10.94 6.29 6.94
N SER A 160 11.15 7.21 7.88
CA SER A 160 12.48 7.48 8.48
C SER A 160 13.16 6.24 9.09
N SER A 161 12.38 5.29 9.61
CA SER A 161 12.89 4.04 10.19
C SER A 161 13.31 3.01 9.14
N LYS A 162 12.97 3.24 7.87
CA LYS A 162 13.29 2.34 6.77
C LYS A 162 14.76 2.50 6.40
N GLN A 163 15.52 1.41 6.52
CA GLN A 163 16.95 1.40 6.20
C GLN A 163 17.21 1.95 4.78
N GLY A 164 18.04 3.00 4.66
CA GLY A 164 18.40 3.62 3.39
C GLY A 164 17.40 4.67 2.88
N TRP A 165 16.46 5.12 3.71
CA TRP A 165 15.60 6.26 3.41
C TRP A 165 16.32 7.59 3.65
N ASP A 166 16.34 8.45 2.63
CA ASP A 166 16.68 9.87 2.76
C ASP A 166 15.41 10.74 2.73
N ALA A 167 15.44 11.90 3.38
CA ALA A 167 14.31 12.83 3.36
C ALA A 167 13.95 13.32 1.94
N THR A 168 14.88 13.24 0.98
CA THR A 168 14.65 13.58 -0.43
C THR A 168 14.02 12.45 -1.25
N ASP A 169 13.93 11.22 -0.72
CA ASP A 169 13.33 10.06 -1.41
C ASP A 169 11.81 10.17 -1.61
N VAL A 170 11.22 11.29 -1.17
CA VAL A 170 9.86 11.69 -1.53
C VAL A 170 9.70 11.96 -3.03
N LEU A 171 10.80 12.22 -3.76
CA LEU A 171 10.83 12.36 -5.22
C LEU A 171 11.69 11.27 -5.85
N LEU A 172 11.21 10.74 -6.98
CA LEU A 172 11.98 9.78 -7.79
C LEU A 172 13.05 10.50 -8.61
N PRO A 173 14.19 9.85 -8.91
CA PRO A 173 15.17 10.45 -9.80
C PRO A 173 14.60 10.61 -11.21
N ILE A 174 14.97 11.71 -11.88
CA ILE A 174 14.85 11.79 -13.33
C ILE A 174 15.78 10.72 -13.90
N PRO A 175 15.31 9.84 -14.81
CA PRO A 175 16.16 8.76 -15.31
C PRO A 175 17.40 9.30 -16.04
N ASP A 176 18.58 8.73 -15.76
CA ASP A 176 19.86 9.16 -16.36
C ASP A 176 19.83 9.18 -17.89
N ARG A 177 19.08 8.24 -18.50
CA ARG A 177 18.88 8.22 -19.94
C ARG A 177 18.26 9.51 -20.45
N GLU A 178 17.26 10.05 -19.75
CA GLU A 178 16.58 11.28 -20.15
C GLU A 178 17.49 12.50 -19.93
N LEU A 179 18.24 12.54 -18.82
CA LEU A 179 19.24 13.60 -18.57
C LEU A 179 20.35 13.63 -19.63
N ASN A 180 20.85 12.46 -20.03
CA ASN A 180 21.87 12.34 -21.08
C ASN A 180 21.36 12.78 -22.46
N LEU A 181 20.07 12.55 -22.74
CA LEU A 181 19.44 12.95 -24.01
C LEU A 181 19.06 14.43 -24.04
N ASN A 182 18.67 15.00 -22.89
CA ASN A 182 18.27 16.40 -22.78
C ASN A 182 18.86 17.05 -21.51
N PRO A 183 20.03 17.70 -21.62
CA PRO A 183 20.66 18.40 -20.50
C PRO A 183 19.80 19.52 -19.88
N ASN A 184 18.76 20.02 -20.58
CA ASN A 184 17.85 21.02 -20.04
C ASN A 184 16.89 20.48 -18.96
N LEU A 185 16.89 19.17 -18.71
CA LEU A 185 16.16 18.55 -17.60
C LEU A 185 16.89 18.71 -16.25
N LEU A 186 18.11 19.25 -16.26
CA LEU A 186 18.84 19.60 -15.05
C LEU A 186 18.23 20.86 -14.38
N PRO A 187 18.34 20.99 -13.05
CA PRO A 187 19.03 20.07 -12.14
C PRO A 187 18.22 18.80 -11.84
N GLN A 188 18.92 17.74 -11.45
CA GLN A 188 18.33 16.53 -10.90
C GLN A 188 17.58 16.85 -9.58
N ASN A 189 16.63 15.99 -9.21
CA ASN A 189 16.00 16.04 -7.89
C ASN A 189 17.05 15.90 -6.78
N ALA A 190 16.89 16.63 -5.69
CA ALA A 190 17.83 16.57 -4.56
C ALA A 190 18.02 15.12 -4.06
N GLY A 191 19.25 14.78 -3.69
CA GLY A 191 19.62 13.42 -3.21
C GLY A 191 20.08 12.44 -4.29
N TYR A 192 20.10 12.84 -5.56
CA TYR A 192 20.56 12.03 -6.70
C TYR A 192 21.66 12.73 -7.51
#